data_AF-A0AAP1RCJ6-F1
#
_entry.id   AF-A0AAP1RCJ6-F1
#
_cell.length_a   1.000
_cell.length_b   1.000
_cell.length_c   1.000
_cell.angle_alpha   90.00
_cell.angle_beta   90.00
_cell.angle_gamma   90.00
#
_symmetry.space_group_name_H-M   'P 1'
#
loop_
_entity.id
_entity.type
_entity.pdbx_description
1 polymer ?
#
loop_
_entity_poly.entity_id
_entity_poly.type
_entity_poly.pdbx_seq_one_letter_code
_entity_poly.pdbx_strand_id
1 'polypeptide(L)'
;LHDKQQYGEGIATEVKKTVEDAGIKVAVFEGLNAGDKDFNALISKLKKAGVQFVYFGGYHPEMRLLLRQAKQAGLDARFMGPEGVGNSEITAIAGDASEGMLATLPRAFEQDPKNKALIDAFKAKNQDPSGIFGLPA
;
A
#
# COMPACT_ATOMS: atom_id res chain seq x y z
N LEU A 1 2.50 4.78 -9.28
CA LEU A 1 2.04 3.53 -9.92
C LEU A 1 0.58 3.30 -9.56
N HIS A 2 -0.19 2.60 -10.38
CA HIS A 2 -1.59 2.24 -10.09
C HIS A 2 -1.97 0.88 -10.69
N ASP A 3 -3.07 0.29 -10.24
CA ASP A 3 -3.61 -0.99 -10.74
C ASP A 3 -4.63 -0.84 -11.89
N LYS A 4 -4.76 0.38 -12.44
CA LYS A 4 -5.75 0.79 -13.48
C LYS A 4 -7.21 0.69 -13.06
N GLN A 5 -7.48 0.37 -11.80
CA GLN A 5 -8.84 0.42 -11.27
C GLN A 5 -9.16 1.84 -10.82
N GLN A 6 -10.46 2.18 -10.81
CA GLN A 6 -10.92 3.52 -10.45
C GLN A 6 -10.36 4.01 -9.11
N TYR A 7 -10.33 3.13 -8.10
CA TYR A 7 -9.77 3.43 -6.78
C TYR A 7 -8.26 3.73 -6.85
N GLY A 8 -7.47 2.79 -7.37
CA GLY A 8 -6.01 2.91 -7.38
C GLY A 8 -5.51 4.03 -8.30
N GLU A 9 -6.08 4.14 -9.50
CA GLU A 9 -5.70 5.17 -10.47
C GLU A 9 -6.14 6.56 -10.03
N GLY A 10 -7.34 6.70 -9.47
CA GLY A 10 -7.84 7.98 -8.97
C GLY A 10 -6.93 8.55 -7.88
N ILE A 11 -6.59 7.73 -6.88
CA ILE A 11 -5.71 8.14 -5.79
C ILE A 11 -4.29 8.44 -6.30
N ALA A 12 -3.72 7.58 -7.15
CA ALA A 12 -2.38 7.82 -7.69
C ALA A 12 -2.31 9.10 -8.53
N THR A 13 -3.39 9.44 -9.25
CA THR A 13 -3.50 10.67 -10.04
C THR A 13 -3.51 11.90 -9.14
N GLU A 14 -4.28 11.90 -8.06
CA GLU A 14 -4.30 13.03 -7.11
C GLU A 14 -2.98 13.18 -6.35
N VAL A 15 -2.33 12.07 -5.99
CA VAL A 15 -0.98 12.12 -5.40
C VAL A 15 0.01 12.72 -6.39
N LYS A 16 0.00 12.27 -7.65
CA LYS A 16 0.86 12.83 -8.71
C LYS A 16 0.65 14.34 -8.83
N LYS A 17 -0.60 14.78 -8.97
CA LYS A 17 -0.95 16.20 -9.09
C LYS A 17 -0.43 17.00 -7.89
N THR A 18 -0.69 16.51 -6.68
CA THR A 18 -0.27 17.19 -5.44
C THR A 18 1.25 17.37 -5.35
N VAL A 19 2.04 16.34 -5.72
CA VAL A 19 3.50 16.46 -5.68
C VAL A 19 4.05 17.32 -6.81
N GLU A 20 3.43 17.28 -7.99
CA GLU A 20 3.81 18.14 -9.13
C GLU A 20 3.50 19.62 -8.83
N ASP A 21 2.36 19.93 -8.21
CA ASP A 21 2.00 21.27 -7.73
C ASP A 21 2.99 21.78 -6.66
N ALA A 22 3.61 20.87 -5.90
CA ALA A 22 4.68 21.17 -4.95
C ALA A 22 6.09 21.26 -5.60
N GLY A 23 6.18 21.16 -6.93
CA GLY A 23 7.44 21.27 -7.68
C GLY A 23 8.26 19.98 -7.77
N ILE A 24 7.72 18.84 -7.36
CA ILE A 24 8.39 17.54 -7.46
C ILE A 24 8.02 16.88 -8.79
N LYS A 25 9.02 16.64 -9.64
CA LYS A 25 8.81 15.96 -10.93
C LYS A 25 8.58 14.46 -10.72
N VAL A 26 7.45 13.94 -11.20
CA VAL A 26 7.19 12.51 -11.22
C VAL A 26 7.96 11.84 -12.35
N ALA A 27 8.89 10.93 -12.00
CA ALA A 27 9.75 10.25 -12.96
C ALA A 27 9.01 9.16 -13.76
N VAL A 28 8.08 8.46 -13.13
CA VAL A 28 7.31 7.35 -13.72
C VAL A 28 5.87 7.39 -13.22
N PHE A 29 4.92 7.45 -14.15
CA PHE A 29 3.50 7.25 -13.87
C PHE A 29 2.99 6.15 -14.79
N GLU A 30 2.77 4.96 -14.24
CA GLU A 30 2.37 3.78 -15.00
C GLU A 30 1.37 2.92 -14.22
N GLY A 31 0.50 2.27 -14.99
CA GLY A 31 -0.43 1.27 -14.51
C GLY A 31 0.11 -0.15 -14.69
N LEU A 32 0.00 -0.97 -13.66
CA LEU A 32 0.14 -2.43 -13.73
C LEU A 32 -1.25 -3.08 -13.89
N ASN A 33 -1.35 -4.33 -14.35
CA ASN A 33 -2.64 -5.01 -14.38
C ASN A 33 -2.86 -5.76 -13.06
N ALA A 34 -4.06 -5.63 -12.50
CA ALA A 34 -4.46 -6.44 -11.36
C ALA A 34 -4.36 -7.94 -11.70
N GLY A 35 -3.79 -8.72 -10.78
CA GLY A 35 -3.53 -10.15 -11.00
C GLY A 35 -2.18 -10.49 -11.62
N ASP A 36 -1.45 -9.51 -12.18
CA ASP A 36 -0.09 -9.71 -12.70
C ASP A 36 0.83 -10.30 -11.62
N LYS A 37 1.70 -11.23 -12.02
CA LYS A 37 2.64 -11.92 -11.12
C LYS A 37 4.09 -11.53 -11.35
N ASP A 38 4.39 -10.81 -12.42
CA ASP A 38 5.73 -10.40 -12.82
C ASP A 38 5.78 -8.88 -13.02
N PHE A 39 6.61 -8.21 -12.24
CA PHE A 39 6.85 -6.77 -12.28
C PHE A 39 8.30 -6.42 -12.65
N ASN A 40 9.09 -7.38 -13.16
CA ASN A 40 10.52 -7.19 -13.43
C ASN A 40 10.81 -6.05 -14.41
N ALA A 41 10.00 -5.92 -15.47
CA ALA A 41 10.14 -4.86 -16.45
C ALA A 41 9.89 -3.47 -15.82
N LEU A 42 8.84 -3.36 -15.01
CA LEU A 42 8.50 -2.14 -14.28
C LEU A 42 9.60 -1.77 -13.29
N ILE A 43 10.06 -2.72 -12.48
CA ILE A 43 11.13 -2.51 -11.50
C ILE A 43 12.44 -2.08 -12.19
N SER A 44 12.78 -2.70 -13.33
CA SER A 44 13.93 -2.30 -14.14
C SER A 44 13.82 -0.87 -14.63
N LYS A 45 12.61 -0.42 -15.01
CA LYS A 45 12.35 0.97 -15.38
C LYS A 45 12.54 1.92 -14.19
N LEU A 46 12.00 1.57 -13.01
CA LEU A 46 12.17 2.36 -11.79
C LEU A 46 13.66 2.52 -11.42
N LYS A 47 14.44 1.44 -11.51
CA LYS A 47 15.89 1.48 -11.27
C LYS A 47 16.61 2.39 -12.25
N LYS A 48 16.34 2.27 -13.55
CA LYS A 48 16.93 3.13 -14.59
C LYS A 48 16.58 4.61 -14.40
N ALA A 49 15.38 4.89 -13.89
CA ALA A 49 14.94 6.24 -13.57
C ALA A 49 15.47 6.76 -12.22
N GLY A 50 16.24 5.97 -11.48
CA GLY A 50 16.79 6.37 -10.18
C GLY A 50 15.71 6.63 -9.12
N VAL A 51 14.58 5.92 -9.19
CA VAL A 51 13.45 6.13 -8.27
C VAL A 51 13.83 5.68 -6.86
N GLN A 52 13.68 6.59 -5.89
CA GLN A 52 13.91 6.35 -4.46
C GLN A 52 12.61 6.24 -3.66
N PHE A 53 11.48 6.64 -4.24
CA PHE A 53 10.17 6.60 -3.59
C PHE A 53 9.09 6.20 -4.59
N VAL A 54 8.22 5.26 -4.19
CA VAL A 54 7.13 4.76 -5.01
C VAL A 54 5.83 4.89 -4.23
N TYR A 55 4.89 5.70 -4.76
CA TYR A 55 3.48 5.60 -4.39
C TYR A 55 2.77 4.58 -5.29
N PHE A 56 2.07 3.62 -4.70
CA PHE A 56 1.22 2.67 -5.41
C PHE A 56 -0.23 2.80 -4.95
N GLY A 57 -1.09 3.27 -5.86
CA GLY A 57 -2.53 3.26 -5.67
C GLY A 57 -3.12 1.93 -6.11
N GLY A 58 -3.68 1.17 -5.17
CA GLY A 58 -4.25 -0.15 -5.42
C GLY A 58 -4.34 -0.95 -4.14
N TYR A 59 -4.29 -2.27 -4.26
CA TYR A 59 -4.54 -3.19 -3.16
C TYR A 59 -3.34 -4.05 -2.76
N HIS A 60 -3.45 -4.68 -1.60
CA HIS A 60 -2.42 -5.55 -1.03
C HIS A 60 -1.93 -6.70 -1.94
N PRO A 61 -2.72 -7.34 -2.83
CA PRO A 61 -2.25 -8.47 -3.62
C PRO A 61 -1.12 -8.11 -4.58
N GLU A 62 -1.20 -6.93 -5.20
CA GLU A 62 -0.18 -6.37 -6.08
C GLU A 62 0.97 -5.77 -5.28
N MET A 63 0.67 -5.00 -4.22
CA MET A 63 1.70 -4.35 -3.39
C MET A 63 2.69 -5.36 -2.79
N ARG A 64 2.19 -6.46 -2.19
CA ARG A 64 3.07 -7.50 -1.59
C ARG A 64 4.04 -8.11 -2.59
N LEU A 65 3.60 -8.32 -3.84
CA LEU A 65 4.43 -8.89 -4.91
C LEU A 65 5.43 -7.87 -5.44
N LEU A 66 4.99 -6.61 -5.60
CA LEU A 66 5.85 -5.50 -6.01
C LEU A 66 7.00 -5.28 -5.02
N LEU A 67 6.71 -5.24 -3.71
CA LEU A 67 7.72 -5.13 -2.66
C LEU A 67 8.74 -6.26 -2.72
N ARG A 68 8.26 -7.51 -2.75
CA ARG A 68 9.12 -8.69 -2.79
C ARG A 68 10.06 -8.66 -3.99
N GLN A 69 9.53 -8.40 -5.18
CA GLN A 69 10.32 -8.38 -6.41
C GLN A 69 11.26 -7.17 -6.48
N ALA A 70 10.83 -6.00 -5.99
CA ALA A 70 11.69 -4.82 -5.89
C ALA A 70 12.91 -5.09 -5.01
N LYS A 71 12.71 -5.72 -3.84
CA LYS A 71 13.80 -6.13 -2.95
C LYS A 71 14.72 -7.17 -3.62
N GLN A 72 14.16 -8.21 -4.25
CA GLN A 72 14.94 -9.22 -4.98
C GLN A 72 15.78 -8.61 -6.11
N ALA A 73 15.26 -7.60 -6.79
CA ALA A 73 15.94 -6.88 -7.85
C ALA A 73 16.92 -5.81 -7.33
N GLY A 74 17.03 -5.59 -6.02
CA GLY A 74 17.89 -4.57 -5.42
C GLY A 74 17.47 -3.13 -5.78
N LEU A 75 16.16 -2.86 -5.87
CA LEU A 75 15.63 -1.50 -5.92
C LEU A 75 15.55 -0.95 -4.49
N ASP A 76 16.41 0.02 -4.17
CA ASP A 76 16.41 0.72 -2.89
C ASP A 76 15.45 1.91 -2.91
N ALA A 77 14.15 1.61 -2.96
CA ALA A 77 13.09 2.60 -2.93
C ALA A 77 12.17 2.36 -1.73
N ARG A 78 11.71 3.43 -1.08
CA ARG A 78 10.63 3.35 -0.09
C ARG A 78 9.29 3.31 -0.80
N PHE A 79 8.38 2.47 -0.30
CA PHE A 79 7.05 2.30 -0.86
C PHE A 79 5.98 2.91 0.04
N MET A 80 4.93 3.45 -0.57
CA MET A 80 3.75 3.96 0.10
C MET A 80 2.48 3.59 -0.67
N GLY A 81 1.36 3.37 0.02
CA GLY A 81 0.06 3.23 -0.62
C GLY A 81 -1.12 3.66 0.26
N PRO A 82 -2.35 3.60 -0.27
CA PRO A 82 -3.56 3.91 0.46
C PRO A 82 -3.96 2.76 1.42
N GLU A 83 -5.08 2.90 2.12
CA GLU A 83 -5.51 1.92 3.12
C GLU A 83 -5.76 0.52 2.54
N GLY A 84 -6.09 0.43 1.24
CA GLY A 84 -6.26 -0.84 0.53
C GLY A 84 -5.01 -1.72 0.49
N VAL A 85 -3.82 -1.16 0.76
CA VAL A 85 -2.58 -1.93 0.88
C VAL A 85 -2.27 -2.34 2.33
N GLY A 86 -2.90 -1.70 3.33
CA GLY A 86 -2.65 -1.96 4.76
C GLY A 86 -3.37 -3.20 5.25
N ASN A 87 -2.87 -4.38 4.88
CA ASN A 87 -3.43 -5.67 5.25
C ASN A 87 -2.35 -6.57 5.88
N SER A 88 -2.74 -7.43 6.83
CA SER A 88 -1.85 -8.40 7.49
C SER A 88 -1.18 -9.39 6.52
N GLU A 89 -1.79 -9.64 5.35
CA GLU A 89 -1.21 -10.48 4.30
C GLU A 89 0.00 -9.87 3.59
N ILE A 90 0.25 -8.55 3.73
CA ILE A 90 1.45 -7.92 3.15
C ILE A 90 2.70 -8.60 3.67
N THR A 91 2.84 -8.69 5.00
CA THR A 91 4.04 -9.27 5.64
C THR A 91 4.16 -10.76 5.34
N ALA A 92 3.05 -11.49 5.20
CA ALA A 92 3.06 -12.92 4.90
C ALA A 92 3.74 -13.27 3.57
N ILE A 93 3.75 -12.35 2.59
CA ILE A 93 4.25 -12.60 1.23
C ILE A 93 5.45 -11.74 0.88
N ALA A 94 5.45 -10.48 1.32
CA ALA A 94 6.59 -9.58 1.13
C ALA A 94 7.73 -9.90 2.11
N GLY A 95 7.43 -10.52 3.27
CA GLY A 95 8.41 -10.75 4.33
C GLY A 95 9.11 -9.46 4.72
N ASP A 96 10.43 -9.52 4.90
CA ASP A 96 11.27 -8.35 5.20
C ASP A 96 11.24 -7.24 4.13
N ALA A 97 10.60 -7.46 2.97
CA ALA A 97 10.40 -6.40 1.97
C ALA A 97 9.28 -5.43 2.34
N SER A 98 8.39 -5.77 3.28
CA SER A 98 7.37 -4.84 3.77
C SER A 98 7.89 -3.86 4.81
N GLU A 99 9.06 -4.10 5.38
CA GLU A 99 9.62 -3.25 6.42
C GLU A 99 9.85 -1.81 5.90
N GLY A 100 9.39 -0.82 6.65
CA GLY A 100 9.46 0.59 6.25
C GLY A 100 8.48 1.03 5.15
N MET A 101 7.57 0.15 4.69
CA MET A 101 6.44 0.57 3.84
C MET A 101 5.55 1.55 4.62
N LEU A 102 5.17 2.65 3.97
CA LEU A 102 4.22 3.62 4.50
C LEU A 102 2.80 3.29 4.02
N ALA A 103 1.79 3.58 4.83
CA ALA A 103 0.40 3.50 4.42
C ALA A 103 -0.41 4.62 5.07
N THR A 104 -1.38 5.17 4.34
CA THR A 104 -2.43 5.97 4.96
C THR A 104 -3.53 5.04 5.43
N LEU A 105 -3.84 5.07 6.72
CA LEU A 105 -4.89 4.25 7.33
C LEU A 105 -5.86 5.14 8.11
N PRO A 106 -7.11 4.69 8.31
CA PRO A 106 -7.97 5.24 9.36
C PRO A 106 -7.27 5.20 10.72
N ARG A 107 -7.76 5.99 11.66
CA ARG A 107 -7.31 5.91 13.05
C ARG A 107 -7.50 4.49 13.58
N ALA A 108 -6.61 4.06 14.46
CA ALA A 108 -6.74 2.82 15.23
C ALA A 108 -7.92 2.91 16.22
N PHE A 109 -9.15 2.74 15.72
CA PHE A 109 -10.38 2.84 16.51
C PHE A 109 -10.48 1.75 17.59
N GLU A 110 -9.77 0.64 17.42
CA GLU A 110 -9.63 -0.43 18.41
C GLU A 110 -8.84 0.01 19.65
N GLN A 111 -8.12 1.14 19.57
CA GLN A 111 -7.41 1.73 20.70
C GLN A 111 -8.23 2.81 21.40
N ASP A 112 -9.40 3.18 20.87
CA ASP A 112 -10.28 4.16 21.52
C ASP A 112 -11.00 3.50 22.71
N PRO A 113 -10.85 4.03 23.95
CA PRO A 113 -11.52 3.48 25.12
C PRO A 113 -13.04 3.39 24.98
N LYS A 114 -13.65 4.27 24.16
CA LYS A 114 -15.10 4.25 23.89
C LYS A 114 -15.55 2.97 23.19
N ASN A 115 -14.66 2.32 22.44
CA ASN A 115 -14.95 1.11 21.68
C ASN A 115 -14.72 -0.18 22.49
N LYS A 116 -14.32 -0.08 23.77
CA LYS A 116 -14.00 -1.26 24.61
C LYS A 116 -15.09 -2.34 24.61
N ALA A 117 -16.35 -1.95 24.78
CA ALA A 117 -17.46 -2.90 24.81
C ALA A 117 -17.61 -3.66 23.48
N LEU A 118 -17.39 -2.97 22.35
CA LEU A 118 -17.44 -3.58 21.03
C LEU A 118 -16.26 -4.53 20.82
N ILE A 119 -15.05 -4.10 21.18
CA ILE A 119 -13.82 -4.92 21.11
C ILE A 119 -13.99 -6.21 21.93
N ASP A 120 -14.52 -6.12 23.15
CA ASP A 120 -14.75 -7.27 24.01
C ASP A 120 -15.80 -8.22 23.36
N ALA A 121 -16.80 -7.69 22.66
CA ALA A 121 -17.80 -8.48 21.93
C ALA A 121 -17.22 -9.22 20.70
N PHE A 122 -16.30 -8.59 19.95
CA PHE A 122 -15.57 -9.25 18.85
C PHE A 122 -14.72 -10.41 19.40
N LYS A 123 -13.96 -10.16 20.48
CA LYS A 123 -13.11 -11.19 21.12
C LYS A 123 -13.92 -12.36 21.65
N ALA A 124 -15.07 -12.11 22.26
CA ALA A 124 -15.97 -13.17 22.74
C ALA A 124 -16.49 -14.09 21.61
N LYS A 125 -16.46 -13.63 20.35
CA LYS A 125 -16.83 -14.39 19.16
C LYS A 125 -15.63 -14.95 18.40
N ASN A 126 -14.40 -14.87 18.94
CA ASN A 126 -13.16 -15.21 18.24
C ASN A 126 -12.99 -14.47 16.91
N GLN A 127 -13.45 -13.21 16.84
CA GLN A 127 -13.28 -12.34 15.67
C GLN A 127 -12.21 -11.30 15.95
N ASP A 128 -11.41 -10.97 14.93
CA ASP A 128 -10.35 -9.97 15.02
C ASP A 128 -10.94 -8.54 15.02
N PRO A 129 -10.78 -7.76 16.11
CA PRO A 129 -11.28 -6.38 16.19
C PRO A 129 -10.34 -5.35 15.54
N SER A 130 -9.15 -5.74 15.07
CA SER A 130 -8.13 -4.81 14.54
C SER A 130 -8.38 -4.36 13.09
N GLY A 131 -9.39 -4.93 12.42
CA GLY A 131 -9.76 -4.54 11.07
C GLY A 131 -10.25 -3.09 11.00
N ILE A 132 -9.59 -2.26 10.19
CA ILE A 132 -9.90 -0.83 10.01
C ILE A 132 -11.32 -0.54 9.50
N PHE A 133 -12.05 -1.55 9.03
CA PHE A 133 -13.43 -1.46 8.53
C PHE A 133 -14.48 -2.03 9.51
N GLY A 134 -14.05 -2.59 10.65
CA GLY A 134 -14.93 -3.29 11.60
C GLY A 134 -15.47 -2.43 12.74
N LEU A 135 -14.91 -1.23 12.93
CA LEU A 135 -15.22 -0.37 14.08
C LEU A 135 -15.76 1.00 13.62
N PRO A 136 -16.74 1.58 14.33
CA PRO A 136 -17.18 2.93 14.08
C PRO A 136 -16.11 3.96 14.49
N ALA A 137 -16.15 5.11 13.82
CA ALA A 137 -15.28 6.24 14.11
C ALA A 137 -15.59 6.94 15.44
#